data_AF-A0A0D2LCM4-F1
#
_entry.id   AF-A0A0D2LCM4-F1
#
_cell.length_a   1.000
_cell.length_b   1.000
_cell.length_c   1.000
_cell.angle_alpha   90.00
_cell.angle_beta   90.00
_cell.angle_gamma   90.00
#
_symmetry.space_group_name_H-M   'P 1'
#
loop_
_entity.id
_entity.type
_entity.pdbx_description
1 polymer ?
#
loop_
_entity_poly.entity_id
_entity_poly.type
_entity_poly.pdbx_seq_one_letter_code
_entity_poly.pdbx_strand_id
1 'polypeptide(L)'
;MKRVDFNAKTEYECLTNYKVLQEVFTNLGIDKPVDVSKLIKGRLMDSMEFMQWLKRYFDQQTLGDGITDYDAAARRALCKTGDVRGSGAASAPSLAEGGG
;
A
#
# COMPACT_ATOMS: atom_id res chain seq x y z
N MET A 1 -9.46 3.83 1.27
CA MET A 1 -8.44 3.51 2.29
C MET A 1 -9.01 2.97 3.60
N LYS A 2 -10.14 3.48 4.14
CA LYS A 2 -10.74 2.96 5.39
C LYS A 2 -11.04 1.44 5.43
N ARG A 3 -11.23 0.82 4.26
CA ARG A 3 -11.51 -0.63 4.11
C ARG A 3 -10.25 -1.50 3.95
N VAL A 4 -9.07 -0.89 3.84
CA VAL A 4 -7.79 -1.60 3.69
C VAL A 4 -7.17 -1.82 5.05
N ASP A 5 -6.69 -3.03 5.29
CA ASP A 5 -6.01 -3.48 6.50
C ASP A 5 -4.51 -3.64 6.24
N PHE A 6 -3.68 -2.75 6.78
CA PHE A 6 -2.23 -2.78 6.56
C PHE A 6 -1.51 -3.82 7.43
N ASN A 7 -2.17 -4.29 8.50
CA ASN A 7 -1.63 -5.28 9.43
C ASN A 7 -2.18 -6.69 9.17
N ALA A 8 -2.83 -6.91 8.03
CA ALA A 8 -3.33 -8.21 7.61
C ALA A 8 -2.20 -9.26 7.60
N LYS A 9 -2.40 -10.36 8.33
CA LYS A 9 -1.43 -11.47 8.43
C LYS A 9 -2.00 -12.78 7.91
N THR A 10 -3.32 -12.92 7.90
CA THR A 10 -3.99 -14.14 7.46
C THR A 10 -4.45 -14.03 6.01
N GLU A 11 -4.61 -15.17 5.34
CA GLU A 11 -5.12 -15.22 3.96
C GLU A 11 -6.50 -14.56 3.82
N TYR A 12 -7.37 -14.73 4.84
CA TYR A 12 -8.71 -14.16 4.86
C TYR A 12 -8.70 -12.61 4.94
N GLU A 13 -7.82 -12.05 5.76
CA GLU A 13 -7.63 -10.60 5.86
C GLU A 13 -7.05 -10.04 4.55
N CYS A 14 -6.05 -10.71 3.98
CA CYS A 14 -5.47 -10.35 2.67
C CYS A 14 -6.52 -10.41 1.56
N LEU A 15 -7.41 -11.41 1.55
CA LEU A 15 -8.51 -11.51 0.58
C LEU A 15 -9.41 -10.28 0.60
N THR A 16 -9.69 -9.74 1.78
CA THR A 16 -10.51 -8.53 1.93
C THR A 16 -9.82 -7.33 1.26
N ASN A 17 -8.51 -7.17 1.42
CA ASN A 17 -7.74 -6.13 0.75
C ASN A 17 -7.76 -6.28 -0.78
N TYR A 18 -7.57 -7.50 -1.28
CA TYR A 18 -7.61 -7.76 -2.73
C TYR A 18 -8.99 -7.54 -3.34
N LYS A 19 -10.09 -7.77 -2.60
CA LYS A 19 -11.44 -7.40 -3.06
C LYS A 19 -11.60 -5.89 -3.23
N VAL A 20 -11.04 -5.09 -2.32
CA VAL A 20 -11.02 -3.62 -2.46
C VAL A 20 -10.24 -3.21 -3.71
N LEU A 21 -9.12 -3.88 -4.00
CA LEU A 21 -8.35 -3.64 -5.22
C LEU A 21 -9.17 -3.95 -6.49
N GLN A 22 -9.83 -5.12 -6.54
CA GLN A 22 -10.66 -5.53 -7.69
C GLN A 22 -11.83 -4.55 -7.92
N GLU A 23 -12.47 -4.07 -6.85
CA GLU A 23 -13.54 -3.07 -6.93
C GLU A 23 -13.04 -1.77 -7.57
N VAL A 24 -11.84 -1.30 -7.17
CA VAL A 24 -11.23 -0.10 -7.76
C VAL A 24 -10.88 -0.32 -9.23
N PHE A 25 -10.34 -1.48 -9.60
CA PHE A 25 -10.03 -1.80 -11.00
C PHE A 25 -11.29 -1.80 -11.86
N THR A 26 -12.37 -2.40 -11.34
CA THR A 26 -13.67 -2.41 -12.03
C THR A 26 -14.21 -0.99 -12.22
N ASN A 27 -14.17 -0.16 -11.18
CA ASN A 27 -14.65 1.23 -11.24
C ASN A 27 -13.84 2.11 -12.21
N LEU A 28 -12.55 1.81 -12.38
CA LEU A 28 -11.66 2.51 -13.32
C LEU A 28 -11.66 1.88 -14.73
N GLY A 29 -12.43 0.81 -14.95
CA GLY A 29 -12.48 0.10 -16.25
C GLY A 29 -11.17 -0.61 -16.60
N ILE A 30 -10.38 -1.00 -15.61
CA ILE A 30 -9.09 -1.67 -15.80
C ILE A 30 -9.33 -3.17 -15.96
N ASP A 31 -9.28 -3.66 -17.19
CA ASP A 31 -9.42 -5.09 -17.51
C ASP A 31 -8.08 -5.83 -17.40
N LYS A 32 -7.56 -5.92 -16.17
CA LYS A 32 -6.40 -6.77 -15.85
C LYS A 32 -6.88 -7.98 -15.06
N PRO A 33 -6.72 -9.21 -15.56
CA PRO A 33 -6.91 -10.40 -14.74
C PRO A 33 -5.87 -10.42 -13.61
N VAL A 34 -6.35 -10.39 -12.37
CA VAL A 34 -5.55 -10.50 -11.14
C VAL A 34 -5.92 -11.80 -10.43
N ASP A 35 -4.99 -12.76 -10.40
CA ASP A 35 -5.19 -14.04 -9.71
C ASP A 35 -4.90 -13.90 -8.22
N VAL A 36 -5.91 -13.43 -7.49
CA VAL A 36 -5.84 -13.14 -6.05
C VAL A 36 -5.38 -14.36 -5.24
N SER A 37 -5.80 -15.57 -5.62
CA SER A 37 -5.43 -16.80 -4.92
C SER A 37 -3.92 -17.07 -4.95
N LYS A 38 -3.25 -16.73 -6.05
CA LYS A 38 -1.79 -16.87 -6.18
C LYS A 38 -1.04 -15.76 -5.46
N LEU A 39 -1.58 -14.54 -5.49
CA LEU A 39 -0.99 -13.38 -4.82
C LEU A 39 -1.07 -13.49 -3.30
N ILE A 40 -2.20 -13.95 -2.74
CA ILE A 40 -2.36 -14.17 -1.30
C ILE A 40 -1.36 -15.19 -0.77
N LYS A 41 -1.08 -16.24 -1.55
CA LYS A 41 -0.09 -17.28 -1.20
C LYS A 41 1.37 -16.80 -1.30
N GLY A 42 1.60 -15.55 -1.69
CA GLY A 42 2.94 -14.95 -1.74
C GLY A 42 3.86 -15.58 -2.78
N ARG A 43 3.30 -16.18 -3.85
CA ARG A 43 4.12 -16.81 -4.89
C ARG A 43 4.93 -15.76 -5.64
N LEU A 44 6.26 -15.87 -5.58
CA LEU A 44 7.18 -14.84 -6.07
C LEU A 44 6.96 -14.46 -7.55
N MET A 45 6.77 -15.44 -8.44
CA MET A 45 6.61 -15.19 -9.88
C MET A 45 5.37 -14.35 -10.18
N ASP A 46 4.19 -14.77 -9.71
CA ASP A 46 2.93 -14.06 -9.93
C ASP A 46 2.94 -12.68 -9.25
N SER A 47 3.53 -12.56 -8.05
CA SER A 47 3.67 -11.28 -7.36
C SER A 47 4.56 -10.30 -8.14
N MET A 48 5.66 -10.77 -8.72
CA MET A 48 6.54 -9.94 -9.54
C MET A 48 5.87 -9.53 -10.85
N GLU A 49 5.18 -10.45 -11.54
CA GLU A 49 4.42 -10.13 -12.75
C GLU A 49 3.37 -9.04 -12.48
N PHE A 50 2.64 -9.15 -11.37
CA PHE A 50 1.67 -8.15 -10.97
C PHE A 50 2.32 -6.79 -10.70
N MET A 51 3.44 -6.75 -9.97
CA MET A 51 4.15 -5.48 -9.69
C MET A 51 4.73 -4.84 -10.95
N GLN A 52 5.28 -5.63 -11.88
CA GLN A 52 5.79 -5.13 -13.15
C GLN A 52 4.68 -4.50 -13.99
N TRP A 53 3.53 -5.18 -14.09
CA TRP A 53 2.37 -4.62 -14.78
C TRP A 53 1.87 -3.35 -14.09
N LEU A 54 1.80 -3.34 -12.75
CA LEU A 54 1.33 -2.19 -12.00
C LEU A 54 2.24 -0.96 -12.19
N LYS A 55 3.57 -1.16 -12.20
CA LYS A 55 4.53 -0.09 -12.48
C LYS A 55 4.34 0.48 -13.88
N ARG A 56 4.21 -0.38 -14.90
CA ARG A 56 3.92 0.06 -16.27
C ARG A 56 2.63 0.87 -16.33
N TYR A 57 1.56 0.38 -15.69
CA TYR A 57 0.29 1.09 -15.66
C TYR A 57 0.43 2.46 -14.99
N PHE A 58 1.11 2.52 -13.84
CA PHE A 58 1.37 3.77 -13.13
C PHE A 58 2.13 4.79 -13.99
N ASP A 59 3.18 4.36 -14.69
CA ASP A 59 3.97 5.22 -15.58
C ASP A 59 3.12 5.76 -16.73
N GLN A 60 2.24 4.93 -17.31
CA GLN A 60 1.31 5.35 -18.35
C GLN A 60 0.30 6.39 -17.86
N GLN A 61 -0.22 6.24 -16.63
CA GLN A 61 -1.20 7.18 -16.07
C GLN A 61 -0.57 8.50 -15.60
N THR A 62 0.70 8.47 -15.18
CA THR A 62 1.43 9.65 -14.70
C THR A 62 2.28 10.32 -15.77
N LEU A 63 2.23 9.82 -17.02
CA LEU A 63 3.10 10.25 -18.12
C LEU A 63 4.61 10.19 -17.77
N GLY A 64 4.98 9.36 -16.80
CA GLY A 64 6.36 9.22 -16.32
C GLY A 64 6.83 10.28 -15.32
N ASP A 65 6.01 11.30 -15.02
CA ASP A 65 6.39 12.44 -14.17
C ASP A 65 6.22 12.14 -12.66
N GLY A 66 5.63 10.99 -12.34
CA GLY A 66 5.34 10.57 -10.96
C GLY A 66 4.14 11.32 -10.37
N ILE A 67 3.94 11.19 -9.05
CA ILE A 67 2.91 11.93 -8.31
C ILE A 67 3.61 12.74 -7.23
N THR A 68 3.55 14.07 -7.34
CA THR A 68 4.21 15.02 -6.43
C THR A 68 3.46 15.20 -5.11
N ASP A 69 2.14 15.08 -5.12
CA ASP A 69 1.27 15.45 -3.99
C ASP A 69 0.67 14.24 -3.24
N TYR A 70 1.28 13.07 -3.35
CA TYR A 70 0.80 11.86 -2.68
C TYR A 70 1.54 11.58 -1.37
N ASP A 71 0.90 11.91 -0.24
CA ASP A 71 1.38 11.50 1.09
C ASP A 71 0.87 10.09 1.45
N ALA A 72 1.77 9.11 1.34
CA ALA A 72 1.48 7.73 1.70
C ALA A 72 1.27 7.52 3.20
N ALA A 73 2.00 8.25 4.06
CA ALA A 73 1.94 8.07 5.52
C ALA A 73 0.61 8.60 6.07
N ALA A 74 0.22 9.82 5.69
CA ALA A 74 -1.06 10.39 6.06
C ALA A 74 -2.24 9.53 5.56
N ARG A 75 -2.14 8.93 4.37
CA ARG A 75 -3.18 8.03 3.84
C ARG A 75 -3.26 6.70 4.57
N ARG A 76 -2.13 6.13 4.99
CA ARG A 76 -2.10 4.91 5.81
C ARG A 76 -2.73 5.14 7.19
N ALA A 77 -2.54 6.31 7.79
CA ALA A 77 -3.16 6.66 9.07
C ALA A 77 -4.70 6.59 9.03
N LEU A 78 -5.31 6.74 7.85
CA LEU A 78 -6.76 6.67 7.64
C LEU A 78 -7.29 5.26 7.33
N CYS A 79 -6.43 4.23 7.38
CA CYS A 79 -6.79 2.85 7.07
C CYS A 79 -7.32 2.10 8.31
N LYS A 80 -7.92 0.92 8.12
CA LYS A 80 -8.58 0.15 9.18
C LYS A 80 -7.67 -0.12 10.38
N THR A 81 -6.39 -0.37 10.11
CA THR A 81 -5.34 -0.57 11.12
C THR A 81 -4.29 0.53 11.06
N GLY A 82 -4.70 1.76 10.73
CA GLY A 82 -3.87 2.94 10.49
C GLY A 82 -3.12 3.48 11.71
N ASP A 83 -2.67 2.61 12.60
CA ASP A 83 -1.71 2.95 13.64
C ASP A 83 -0.31 2.64 13.08
N VAL A 84 0.50 3.68 12.89
CA VAL A 84 1.95 3.55 12.72
C VAL A 84 2.53 3.13 14.07
N ARG A 85 2.18 1.94 14.55
CA ARG A 85 2.76 1.37 15.78
C ARG A 85 3.80 0.35 15.40
N GLY A 86 5.07 0.79 15.44
CA GLY A 86 6.20 -0.09 15.68
C GLY A 86 7.03 -0.48 14.46
N SER A 87 7.70 0.49 13.84
CA SER A 87 9.08 0.26 13.38
C SER A 87 9.90 1.33 14.07
N GLY A 88 10.72 0.91 15.03
CA GLY A 88 11.35 1.78 16.01
C GLY A 88 12.12 2.93 15.38
N ALA A 89 11.67 4.16 15.66
CA ALA A 89 12.55 5.31 15.73
C ALA A 89 12.70 5.60 17.22
N ALA A 90 13.90 5.34 17.73
CA ALA A 90 14.29 5.75 19.07
C ALA A 90 13.97 7.23 19.26
N SER A 91 13.42 7.57 20.42
CA SER A 91 13.21 8.93 20.88
C SER A 91 14.47 9.77 20.65
N ALA A 92 14.36 10.82 19.85
CA ALA A 92 15.43 11.80 19.72
C ALA A 92 15.64 12.47 21.10
N PRO A 93 16.87 12.57 21.62
CA PRO A 93 17.13 13.34 22.82
C PRO A 93 16.94 14.83 22.50
N SER A 94 16.10 15.50 23.30
CA SER A 94 15.95 16.95 23.28
C SER A 94 17.30 17.60 23.63
N LEU A 95 17.91 18.32 22.68
CA LEU A 95 19.01 19.23 23.01
C LEU A 95 18.47 20.28 23.97
N ALA A 96 18.97 20.26 25.21
CA ALA A 96 18.82 21.37 26.14
C ALA A 96 19.91 22.40 25.85
N GLU A 97 19.55 23.48 25.15
CA GLU A 97 20.25 24.76 25.27
C GLU A 97 19.51 25.61 26.31
N GLY A 98 20.24 26.12 27.30
CA GLY A 98 19.73 26.99 28.34
C GLY A 98 20.85 27.38 29.28
N GLY A 99 21.39 28.58 29.08
CA GLY A 99 22.61 29.09 29.71
C GLY A 99 22.49 29.51 31.17
N GLY A 100 23.67 29.81 31.72
CA GLY A 100 23.94 30.36 33.05
C GLY A 100 25.43 30.61 33.18
#